data_AF-A0A4U3LML4-F1
#
_entry.id   AF-A0A4U3LML4-F1
#
_cell.length_a   1.000
_cell.length_b   1.000
_cell.length_c   1.000
_cell.angle_alpha   90.00
_cell.angle_beta   90.00
_cell.angle_gamma   90.00
#
_symmetry.space_group_name_H-M   'P 1'
#
loop_
_entity.id
_entity.type
_entity.pdbx_description
1 polymer ?
#
loop_
_entity_poly.entity_id
_entity_poly.type
_entity_poly.pdbx_seq_one_letter_code
_entity_poly.pdbx_strand_id
1 'polypeptide(L)'
;MPAAATDLELKYDLIRWQRGDYKWESPSTVETRWKWRSSSADAGKPLPLLFPDYDLPVDLHDRAARVPVFPVTISAESGQWYTAGRFTTARVSASYDDGATWANVPTVNLGTKAIALVNNLKATSFVTLKVELTDTHGKSVTQTLNHFYGVVS
;
A
#
# COMPACT_ATOMS: atom_id res chain seq x y z
N MET A 1 -26.34 4.12 10.08
CA MET A 1 -25.21 4.16 11.03
C MET A 1 -25.63 3.38 12.26
N PRO A 2 -24.80 2.47 12.82
CA PRO A 2 -25.14 1.77 14.06
C PRO A 2 -25.35 2.77 15.21
N ALA A 3 -26.17 2.42 16.19
CA ALA A 3 -26.51 3.28 17.33
C ALA A 3 -25.33 3.51 18.29
N ALA A 4 -24.30 2.65 18.24
CA ALA A 4 -23.04 2.77 18.97
C ALA A 4 -21.85 2.73 18.01
N ALA A 5 -20.73 3.33 18.39
CA ALA A 5 -19.49 3.29 17.63
C ALA A 5 -18.97 1.84 17.50
N THR A 6 -18.62 1.44 16.29
CA THR A 6 -18.17 0.08 15.93
C THR A 6 -17.04 0.16 14.92
N ASP A 7 -16.12 -0.80 14.96
CA ASP A 7 -15.04 -0.89 13.99
C ASP A 7 -15.57 -1.48 12.67
N LEU A 8 -15.29 -0.78 11.58
CA LEU A 8 -15.71 -1.12 10.23
C LEU A 8 -14.49 -1.45 9.38
N GLU A 9 -14.68 -2.35 8.41
CA GLU A 9 -13.70 -2.67 7.38
C GLU A 9 -14.35 -2.52 5.99
N LEU A 10 -13.64 -1.89 5.07
CA LEU A 10 -13.95 -1.93 3.64
C LEU A 10 -12.84 -2.71 2.94
N LYS A 11 -13.21 -3.74 2.17
CA LYS A 11 -12.29 -4.49 1.33
C LYS A 11 -12.56 -4.15 -0.14
N TYR A 12 -11.50 -3.88 -0.90
CA TYR A 12 -11.54 -3.68 -2.34
C TYR A 12 -10.45 -4.53 -3.01
N ASP A 13 -10.85 -5.32 -4.02
CA ASP A 13 -9.96 -6.13 -4.84
C ASP A 13 -9.92 -5.54 -6.26
N LEU A 14 -8.79 -5.00 -6.67
CA LEU A 14 -8.53 -4.60 -8.05
C LEU A 14 -7.94 -5.79 -8.80
N ILE A 15 -8.75 -6.38 -9.67
CA ILE A 15 -8.34 -7.43 -10.58
C ILE A 15 -8.40 -6.87 -12.00
N ARG A 16 -7.26 -6.89 -12.70
CA ARG A 16 -7.19 -6.45 -14.10
C ARG A 16 -7.46 -7.65 -15.01
N TRP A 17 -8.61 -7.64 -15.68
CA TRP A 17 -8.96 -8.65 -16.69
C TRP A 17 -8.44 -8.22 -18.06
N GLN A 18 -7.49 -8.96 -18.61
CA GLN A 18 -6.92 -8.66 -19.93
C GLN A 18 -7.48 -9.60 -21.00
N ARG A 19 -7.79 -9.05 -22.19
CA ARG A 19 -8.02 -9.80 -23.43
C ARG A 19 -6.90 -9.44 -24.41
N GLY A 20 -6.06 -10.40 -24.81
CA GLY A 20 -4.98 -10.24 -25.81
C GLY A 20 -3.55 -10.30 -25.27
N ASP A 21 -2.56 -10.10 -26.16
CA ASP A 21 -1.12 -10.32 -25.92
C ASP A 21 -0.39 -9.20 -25.14
N TYR A 22 -1.08 -8.47 -24.26
CA TYR A 22 -0.45 -7.39 -23.50
C TYR A 22 0.57 -7.94 -22.51
N LYS A 23 1.83 -7.54 -22.65
CA LYS A 23 2.93 -8.00 -21.78
C LYS A 23 3.19 -6.96 -20.71
N TRP A 24 2.63 -7.21 -19.53
CA TRP A 24 2.96 -6.65 -18.22
C TRP A 24 2.31 -5.30 -17.84
N GLU A 25 1.47 -5.34 -16.80
CA GLU A 25 1.01 -4.17 -16.04
C GLU A 25 1.33 -4.43 -14.56
N SER A 26 1.99 -3.47 -13.91
CA SER A 26 2.29 -3.53 -12.49
C SER A 26 1.47 -2.50 -11.72
N PRO A 27 1.00 -2.82 -10.50
CA PRO A 27 0.90 -4.17 -9.93
C PRO A 27 -0.10 -5.06 -10.71
N SER A 28 0.09 -6.38 -10.67
CA SER A 28 -0.78 -7.34 -11.37
C SER A 28 -2.17 -7.43 -10.75
N THR A 29 -2.25 -7.39 -9.42
CA THR A 29 -3.49 -7.27 -8.64
C THR A 29 -3.23 -6.48 -7.36
N VAL A 30 -4.29 -5.86 -6.83
CA VAL A 30 -4.20 -5.11 -5.57
C VAL A 30 -5.37 -5.47 -4.67
N GLU A 31 -5.09 -5.90 -3.43
CA GLU A 31 -6.10 -5.96 -2.36
C GLU A 31 -5.88 -4.75 -1.44
N THR A 32 -6.91 -3.95 -1.21
CA THR A 32 -6.88 -2.84 -0.25
C THR A 32 -7.95 -3.03 0.81
N ARG A 33 -7.56 -2.89 2.08
CA ARG A 33 -8.44 -2.94 3.23
C ARG A 33 -8.32 -1.66 4.02
N TRP A 34 -9.43 -0.98 4.21
CA TRP A 34 -9.51 0.18 5.11
C TRP A 34 -10.19 -0.23 6.39
N LYS A 35 -9.70 0.28 7.52
CA LYS A 35 -10.36 0.14 8.82
C LYS A 35 -10.55 1.49 9.48
N TRP A 36 -11.70 1.67 10.10
CA TRP A 36 -12.01 2.86 10.88
C TRP A 36 -13.09 2.55 11.91
N ARG A 37 -13.13 3.34 12.98
CA ARG A 37 -14.25 3.32 13.93
C ARG A 37 -15.36 4.25 13.46
N SER A 38 -16.60 3.76 13.42
CA SER A 38 -17.78 4.54 13.05
C SER A 38 -18.11 5.60 14.11
N SER A 39 -18.74 6.69 13.66
CA SER A 39 -19.20 7.78 14.52
C SER A 39 -20.55 8.28 14.00
N SER A 40 -21.50 8.54 14.91
CA SER A 40 -22.77 9.17 14.54
C SER A 40 -22.58 10.58 13.97
N ALA A 41 -21.50 11.26 14.35
CA ALA A 41 -21.12 12.57 13.80
C ALA A 41 -20.72 12.53 12.31
N ASP A 42 -20.49 11.33 11.76
CA ASP A 42 -20.13 11.11 10.36
C ASP A 42 -21.31 10.60 9.51
N ALA A 43 -22.52 10.59 10.07
CA ALA A 43 -23.73 10.24 9.32
C ALA A 43 -23.89 11.13 8.07
N GLY A 44 -23.98 10.49 6.90
CA GLY A 44 -24.15 11.16 5.60
C GLY A 44 -22.86 11.69 4.96
N LYS A 45 -21.70 11.59 5.64
CA LYS A 45 -20.40 11.95 5.04
C LYS A 45 -19.82 10.78 4.23
N PRO A 46 -18.95 11.05 3.23
CA PRO A 46 -18.12 10.03 2.60
C PRO A 46 -17.21 9.31 3.61
N LEU A 47 -16.76 8.11 3.24
CA LEU A 47 -15.93 7.29 4.12
C LEU A 47 -14.54 7.92 4.33
N PRO A 48 -14.00 7.90 5.57
CA PRO A 48 -12.70 8.48 5.90
C PRO A 48 -11.56 7.51 5.54
N LEU A 49 -11.31 7.36 4.25
CA LEU A 49 -10.33 6.40 3.71
C LEU A 49 -8.97 7.08 3.47
N LEU A 50 -7.89 6.34 3.74
CA LEU A 50 -6.52 6.69 3.36
C LEU A 50 -6.16 5.99 2.05
N PHE A 51 -5.69 6.72 1.05
CA PHE A 51 -5.29 6.16 -0.25
C PHE A 51 -3.76 6.22 -0.36
N PRO A 52 -3.04 5.09 -0.17
CA PRO A 52 -1.60 5.08 -0.32
C PRO A 52 -1.17 5.49 -1.73
N ASP A 53 -0.09 6.25 -1.80
CA ASP A 53 0.58 6.63 -3.04
C ASP A 53 2.08 6.30 -2.95
N TYR A 54 2.69 5.96 -4.08
CA TYR A 54 4.01 5.37 -4.17
C TYR A 54 4.89 6.09 -5.17
N ASP A 55 6.09 6.44 -4.72
CA ASP A 55 7.14 7.03 -5.57
C ASP A 55 8.43 6.21 -5.45
N LEU A 56 8.97 5.78 -6.59
CA LEU A 56 10.11 4.88 -6.67
C LEU A 56 10.84 5.01 -8.01
N PRO A 57 12.18 4.87 -8.03
CA PRO A 57 12.99 5.03 -9.24
C PRO A 57 12.97 3.76 -10.11
N VAL A 58 11.90 3.59 -10.89
CA VAL A 58 11.72 2.49 -11.86
C VAL A 58 11.83 2.98 -13.30
N ASP A 59 12.07 2.05 -14.23
CA ASP A 59 12.03 2.34 -15.67
C ASP A 59 10.59 2.40 -16.21
N LEU A 60 10.43 2.65 -17.52
CA LEU A 60 9.12 2.74 -18.20
C LEU A 60 8.30 1.44 -18.20
N HIS A 61 8.87 0.33 -17.72
CA HIS A 61 8.20 -0.95 -17.57
C HIS A 61 8.16 -1.33 -16.09
N ASP A 62 8.05 -0.35 -15.19
CA ASP A 62 8.11 -0.46 -13.72
C ASP A 62 9.16 -1.46 -13.18
N ARG A 63 10.37 -1.49 -13.77
CA ARG A 63 11.48 -2.31 -13.29
C ARG A 63 12.49 -1.50 -12.49
N ALA A 64 12.93 -2.06 -11.39
CA ALA A 64 13.93 -1.53 -10.49
C ALA A 64 15.29 -2.23 -10.68
N ALA A 65 16.37 -1.55 -10.35
CA ALA A 65 17.70 -2.14 -10.29
C ALA A 65 17.82 -3.18 -9.17
N ARG A 66 18.65 -4.20 -9.40
CA ARG A 66 19.01 -5.25 -8.45
C ARG A 66 20.06 -4.75 -7.45
N VAL A 67 19.59 -4.06 -6.40
CA VAL A 67 20.42 -3.47 -5.35
C VAL A 67 20.00 -3.93 -3.94
N PRO A 68 20.92 -3.93 -2.94
CA PRO A 68 20.60 -4.34 -1.57
C PRO A 68 19.65 -3.39 -0.85
N VAL A 69 19.54 -2.13 -1.32
CA VAL A 69 18.70 -1.09 -0.75
C VAL A 69 18.05 -0.31 -1.89
N PHE A 70 16.75 -0.52 -2.07
CA PHE A 70 15.90 0.17 -3.04
C PHE A 70 14.84 0.99 -2.30
N PRO A 71 14.80 2.33 -2.46
CA PRO A 71 13.85 3.16 -1.74
C PRO A 71 12.47 3.14 -2.40
N VAL A 72 11.45 2.91 -1.58
CA VAL A 72 10.04 3.14 -1.94
C VAL A 72 9.49 4.22 -1.02
N THR A 73 9.19 5.40 -1.58
CA THR A 73 8.48 6.46 -0.88
C THR A 73 7.01 6.13 -0.83
N ILE A 74 6.40 6.29 0.34
CA ILE A 74 4.99 6.04 0.59
C ILE A 74 4.39 7.30 1.18
N SER A 75 3.33 7.81 0.57
CA SER A 75 2.47 8.85 1.13
C SER A 75 1.03 8.35 1.15
N ALA A 76 0.10 9.18 1.61
CA ALA A 76 -1.32 8.85 1.53
C ALA A 76 -2.15 10.10 1.28
N GLU A 77 -3.08 9.99 0.35
CA GLU A 77 -4.13 10.98 0.13
C GLU A 77 -5.39 10.61 0.92
N SER A 78 -6.33 11.54 0.99
CA SER A 78 -7.64 11.34 1.60
C SER A 78 -8.72 12.10 0.84
N GLY A 79 -9.97 11.61 0.90
CA GLY A 79 -11.10 12.27 0.24
C GLY A 79 -11.44 13.62 0.89
N GLN A 80 -12.16 14.50 0.16
CA GLN A 80 -12.38 15.92 0.53
C GLN A 80 -12.90 16.18 1.96
N TRP A 81 -13.60 15.24 2.59
CA TRP A 81 -14.18 15.37 3.93
C TRP A 81 -13.28 14.84 5.04
N TYR A 82 -12.15 14.26 4.67
CA TYR A 82 -11.18 13.69 5.58
C TYR A 82 -9.80 14.24 5.27
N THR A 83 -9.10 14.73 6.29
CA THR A 83 -7.69 15.10 6.18
C THR A 83 -6.87 14.04 6.92
N ALA A 84 -6.03 13.33 6.18
CA ALA A 84 -5.11 12.36 6.76
C ALA A 84 -4.28 13.00 7.88
N GLY A 85 -4.19 12.29 9.01
CA GLY A 85 -3.29 12.68 10.09
C GLY A 85 -1.84 12.30 9.78
N ARG A 86 -0.93 12.57 10.72
CA ARG A 86 0.42 11.98 10.64
C ARG A 86 0.33 10.46 10.85
N PHE A 87 1.14 9.69 10.16
CA PHE A 87 1.26 8.26 10.35
C PHE A 87 1.79 7.95 11.75
N THR A 88 0.97 7.30 12.57
CA THR A 88 1.38 6.65 13.82
C THR A 88 1.99 5.28 13.54
N THR A 89 1.58 4.64 12.44
CA THR A 89 2.14 3.37 11.94
C THR A 89 2.41 3.49 10.45
N ALA A 90 3.61 3.08 10.04
CA ALA A 90 3.96 2.80 8.65
C ALA A 90 4.82 1.52 8.65
N ARG A 91 4.21 0.39 8.28
CA ARG A 91 4.89 -0.91 8.22
C ARG A 91 4.86 -1.41 6.79
N VAL A 92 5.99 -1.93 6.33
CA VAL A 92 6.11 -2.52 5.00
C VAL A 92 6.73 -3.90 5.14
N SER A 93 6.14 -4.85 4.43
CA SER A 93 6.65 -6.20 4.26
C SER A 93 6.79 -6.48 2.77
N ALA A 94 7.85 -7.18 2.40
CA ALA A 94 8.12 -7.60 1.04
C ALA A 94 8.05 -9.13 0.93
N SER A 95 7.48 -9.60 -0.16
CA SER A 95 7.52 -11.00 -0.59
C SER A 95 8.24 -11.10 -1.93
N TYR A 96 8.97 -12.18 -2.10
CA TYR A 96 9.73 -12.52 -3.31
C TYR A 96 9.25 -13.84 -3.93
N ASP A 97 8.13 -14.37 -3.42
CA ASP A 97 7.57 -15.71 -3.68
C ASP A 97 6.03 -15.66 -3.71
N ASP A 98 5.48 -14.65 -4.41
CA ASP A 98 4.03 -14.50 -4.65
C ASP A 98 3.17 -14.38 -3.38
N GLY A 99 3.72 -13.78 -2.32
CA GLY A 99 3.03 -13.57 -1.05
C GLY A 99 3.03 -14.78 -0.13
N ALA A 100 3.74 -15.87 -0.47
CA ALA A 100 3.83 -17.06 0.36
C ALA A 100 4.61 -16.80 1.66
N THR A 101 5.71 -16.04 1.59
CA THR A 101 6.47 -15.58 2.76
C THR A 101 6.66 -14.07 2.74
N TRP A 102 6.78 -13.48 3.93
CA TRP A 102 6.87 -12.04 4.12
C TRP A 102 8.09 -11.68 4.96
N ALA A 103 8.96 -10.82 4.43
CA ALA A 103 10.07 -10.25 5.14
C ALA A 103 9.75 -8.81 5.55
N ASN A 104 10.00 -8.46 6.81
CA ASN A 104 9.90 -7.08 7.28
C ASN A 104 10.89 -6.20 6.51
N VAL A 105 10.42 -5.05 6.03
CA VAL A 105 11.24 -4.04 5.35
C VAL A 105 11.56 -2.91 6.33
N PRO A 106 12.84 -2.55 6.52
CA PRO A 106 13.21 -1.37 7.28
C PRO A 106 12.49 -0.14 6.71
N THR A 107 11.70 0.53 7.54
CA THR A 107 10.82 1.63 7.13
C THR A 107 11.06 2.83 8.05
N VAL A 108 11.38 3.98 7.46
CA VAL A 108 11.54 5.26 8.15
C VAL A 108 10.22 6.02 8.04
N ASN A 109 9.55 6.26 9.15
CA ASN A 109 8.33 7.07 9.20
C ASN A 109 8.68 8.54 9.51
N LEU A 110 8.31 9.45 8.62
CA LEU A 110 8.56 10.89 8.68
C LEU A 110 7.29 11.69 9.01
N GLY A 111 6.22 11.04 9.45
CA GLY A 111 4.94 11.67 9.76
C GLY A 111 3.96 11.56 8.59
N THR A 112 4.06 12.41 7.57
CA THR A 112 3.13 12.35 6.41
C THR A 112 3.69 11.55 5.23
N LYS A 113 4.91 11.04 5.38
CA LYS A 113 5.64 10.25 4.40
C LYS A 113 6.37 9.12 5.13
N ALA A 114 6.50 7.97 4.49
CA ALA A 114 7.39 6.90 4.91
C ALA A 114 8.35 6.53 3.77
N ILE A 115 9.51 5.99 4.12
CA ILE A 115 10.48 5.47 3.16
C ILE A 115 10.80 4.03 3.55
N ALA A 116 10.42 3.08 2.70
CA ALA A 116 10.74 1.68 2.86
C ALA A 116 12.03 1.34 2.07
N LEU A 117 12.94 0.59 2.70
CA LEU A 117 14.24 0.22 2.14
C LEU A 117 14.25 -1.25 1.73
N VAL A 118 13.74 -1.55 0.54
CA VAL A 118 13.53 -2.92 0.07
C VAL A 118 14.84 -3.54 -0.43
N ASN A 119 15.06 -4.84 -0.16
CA ASN A 119 16.24 -5.56 -0.65
C ASN A 119 15.92 -6.31 -1.95
N ASN A 120 16.25 -5.69 -3.08
CA ASN A 120 15.98 -6.25 -4.41
C ASN A 120 16.91 -7.43 -4.77
N LEU A 121 17.99 -7.68 -4.02
CA LEU A 121 18.84 -8.85 -4.27
C LEU A 121 18.09 -10.18 -4.02
N LYS A 122 17.05 -10.14 -3.20
CA LYS A 122 16.22 -11.31 -2.88
C LYS A 122 15.18 -11.65 -3.96
N ALA A 123 14.87 -10.71 -4.84
CA ALA A 123 13.87 -10.90 -5.89
C ALA A 123 14.47 -11.67 -7.08
N THR A 124 13.89 -12.80 -7.48
CA THR A 124 14.27 -13.39 -8.77
C THR A 124 13.78 -12.53 -9.92
N SER A 125 12.50 -12.12 -9.89
CA SER A 125 11.84 -11.41 -10.99
C SER A 125 11.05 -10.18 -10.55
N PHE A 126 10.33 -10.24 -9.43
CA PHE A 126 9.45 -9.18 -8.96
C PHE A 126 9.48 -9.06 -7.43
N VAL A 127 8.94 -7.95 -6.95
CA VAL A 127 8.66 -7.73 -5.52
C VAL A 127 7.16 -7.55 -5.34
N THR A 128 6.59 -8.26 -4.37
CA THR A 128 5.23 -8.01 -3.87
C THR A 128 5.34 -7.25 -2.55
N LEU A 129 4.59 -6.16 -2.39
CA LEU A 129 4.59 -5.37 -1.15
C LEU A 129 3.27 -5.49 -0.39
N LYS A 130 3.37 -5.48 0.93
CA LYS A 130 2.25 -5.25 1.85
C LYS A 130 2.57 -4.02 2.67
N VAL A 131 1.70 -3.04 2.59
CA VAL A 131 1.88 -1.72 3.20
C VAL A 131 0.74 -1.49 4.18
N GLU A 132 1.08 -1.14 5.42
CA GLU A 132 0.14 -0.84 6.49
C GLU A 132 0.39 0.57 7.00
N LEU A 133 -0.59 1.45 6.84
CA LEU A 133 -0.56 2.81 7.34
C LEU A 133 -1.69 3.00 8.36
N THR A 134 -1.39 3.65 9.48
CA THR A 134 -2.39 4.16 10.43
C THR A 134 -2.03 5.59 10.78
N ASP A 135 -3.00 6.48 10.78
CA ASP A 135 -2.76 7.88 11.15
C ASP A 135 -3.16 8.23 12.59
N THR A 136 -2.94 9.49 12.97
CA THR A 136 -3.28 10.03 14.30
C THR A 136 -4.78 10.08 14.58
N HIS A 137 -5.65 9.96 13.58
CA HIS A 137 -7.10 9.89 13.76
C HIS A 137 -7.62 8.45 13.80
N GLY A 138 -6.71 7.47 13.83
CA GLY A 138 -7.02 6.05 13.89
C GLY A 138 -7.65 5.49 12.61
N LYS A 139 -7.49 6.17 11.47
CA LYS A 139 -7.84 5.58 10.17
C LYS A 139 -6.66 4.76 9.69
N SER A 140 -6.93 3.57 9.17
CA SER A 140 -5.88 2.70 8.67
C SER A 140 -6.22 2.10 7.32
N VAL A 141 -5.16 1.78 6.59
CA VAL A 141 -5.20 1.09 5.32
C VAL A 141 -4.10 0.02 5.29
N THR A 142 -4.47 -1.18 4.86
CA THR A 142 -3.55 -2.25 4.49
C THR A 142 -3.71 -2.51 3.01
N GLN A 143 -2.63 -2.42 2.25
CA GLN A 143 -2.64 -2.70 0.82
C GLN A 143 -1.62 -3.78 0.48
N THR A 144 -2.04 -4.79 -0.27
CA THR A 144 -1.18 -5.82 -0.84
C THR A 144 -1.11 -5.63 -2.35
N LEU A 145 0.09 -5.34 -2.85
CA LEU A 145 0.40 -5.02 -4.24
C LEU A 145 1.18 -6.20 -4.83
N ASN A 146 0.50 -7.09 -5.54
CA ASN A 146 1.15 -8.25 -6.15
C ASN A 146 1.96 -7.82 -7.36
N HIS A 147 3.20 -8.30 -7.45
CA HIS A 147 4.15 -7.96 -8.51
C HIS A 147 4.27 -6.44 -8.70
N PHE A 148 4.45 -5.70 -7.60
CA PHE A 148 4.43 -4.24 -7.54
C PHE A 148 5.53 -3.56 -8.36
N TYR A 149 6.66 -4.24 -8.59
CA TYR A 149 7.64 -3.85 -9.60
C TYR A 149 8.51 -5.05 -9.97
N GLY A 150 9.10 -5.01 -11.16
CA GLY A 150 10.07 -6.00 -11.63
C GLY A 150 11.49 -5.69 -11.17
N VAL A 151 12.40 -6.68 -11.12
CA VAL A 151 13.81 -6.47 -10.77
C VAL A 151 14.72 -6.95 -11.89
N VAL A 152 15.57 -6.04 -12.39
CA VAL A 152 16.55 -6.29 -13.46
C VAL A 152 17.97 -6.02 -12.98
N SER A 153 18.95 -6.67 -13.62
CA SER A 153 20.39 -6.53 -13.36
C SER A 153 20.92 -5.16 -13.76
#